data_AF-A0A7V9DCQ6-F1
#
_entry.id   AF-A0A7V9DCQ6-F1
#
_cell.length_a   1.000
_cell.length_b   1.000
_cell.length_c   1.000
_cell.angle_alpha   90.00
_cell.angle_beta   90.00
_cell.angle_gamma   90.00
#
_symmetry.space_group_name_H-M   'P 1'
#
loop_
_entity.id
_entity.type
_entity.pdbx_description
1 polymer ?
#
loop_
_entity_poly.entity_id
_entity_poly.type
_entity_poly.pdbx_seq_one_letter_code
_entity_poly.pdbx_strand_id
1 'polypeptide(L)'
;MSMTEEMNPQETQIQSLLGRYLEARETQKRASADGGSHLDHDLLSAFVEGNLSERETSPIVSHLVDCSFCRHVSAELIRLDAAFAENEFAVPHTSNEPARISEVLSGLFSKIFGTSDGAVFAHQVDDENDEQEEPAEEDKEE
;
A
#
# COMPACT_ATOMS: atom_id res chain seq x y z
N MET A 1 22.33 22.27 10.34
CA MET A 1 21.15 22.96 10.92
C MET A 1 19.96 22.05 10.64
N SER A 2 19.51 21.28 11.63
CA SER A 2 18.32 20.43 11.46
C SER A 2 17.10 21.32 11.38
N MET A 3 16.38 21.25 10.25
CA MET A 3 15.00 21.69 10.17
C MET A 3 14.17 20.61 10.85
N THR A 4 13.88 20.77 12.13
CA THR A 4 12.70 20.13 12.71
C THR A 4 11.50 20.88 12.16
N GLU A 5 10.97 20.42 11.02
CA GLU A 5 9.60 20.74 10.64
C GLU A 5 8.72 20.34 11.82
N GLU A 6 8.10 21.34 12.47
CA GLU A 6 7.09 21.10 13.47
C GLU A 6 5.93 20.35 12.80
N MET A 7 5.89 19.04 13.04
CA MET A 7 4.83 18.18 12.52
C MET A 7 3.47 18.69 12.97
N ASN A 8 2.49 18.64 12.06
CA ASN A 8 1.12 19.04 12.36
C ASN A 8 0.60 18.21 13.56
N PRO A 9 -0.06 18.81 14.56
CA PRO A 9 -0.65 18.07 15.68
C PRO A 9 -1.58 16.93 15.25
N GLN A 10 -2.28 17.09 14.11
CA GLN A 10 -3.13 16.04 13.53
C GLN A 10 -2.31 14.87 13.00
N GLU A 11 -1.19 15.13 12.32
CA GLU A 11 -0.29 14.07 11.86
C GLU A 11 0.30 13.29 13.05
N THR A 12 0.63 14.00 14.13
CA THR A 12 1.11 13.37 15.37
C THR A 12 0.05 12.47 16.00
N GLN A 13 -1.23 12.89 15.97
CA GLN A 13 -2.34 12.10 16.45
C GLN A 13 -2.57 10.83 15.60
N ILE A 14 -2.58 10.97 14.27
CA ILE A 14 -2.73 9.84 13.34
C ILE A 14 -1.56 8.86 13.52
N GLN A 15 -0.33 9.34 13.64
CA GLN A 15 0.83 8.49 13.89
C GLN A 15 0.74 7.73 15.22
N SER A 16 0.25 8.38 16.28
CA SER A 16 0.03 7.72 17.57
C SER A 16 -1.05 6.63 17.48
N LEU A 17 -2.15 6.90 16.76
CA LEU A 17 -3.20 5.91 16.53
C LEU A 17 -2.69 4.73 15.70
N LEU A 18 -1.98 5.02 14.61
CA LEU A 18 -1.38 4.00 13.75
C LEU A 18 -0.37 3.14 14.52
N GLY A 19 0.47 3.75 15.36
CA GLY A 19 1.43 3.03 16.21
C GLY A 19 0.74 2.02 17.13
N ARG A 20 -0.29 2.46 17.88
CA ARG A 20 -1.08 1.59 18.75
C ARG A 20 -1.75 0.44 17.99
N TYR A 21 -2.29 0.74 16.82
CA TYR A 21 -2.90 -0.27 15.97
C TYR A 21 -1.90 -1.32 15.47
N LEU A 22 -0.72 -0.89 15.02
CA LEU A 22 0.33 -1.82 14.58
C LEU A 22 0.82 -2.71 15.73
N GLU A 23 0.93 -2.18 16.94
CA GLU A 23 1.25 -2.96 18.15
C GLU A 23 0.17 -4.02 18.46
N ALA A 24 -1.11 -3.63 18.36
CA ALA A 24 -2.23 -4.55 18.55
C ALA A 24 -2.23 -5.67 17.50
N ARG A 25 -1.95 -5.34 16.24
CA ARG A 25 -1.84 -6.31 15.13
C ARG A 25 -0.70 -7.32 15.35
N GLU A 26 0.47 -6.86 15.78
CA GLU A 26 1.59 -7.76 16.09
C GLU A 26 1.27 -8.67 17.28
N THR A 27 0.55 -8.14 18.28
CA THR A 27 0.08 -8.93 19.43
C THR A 27 -0.92 -10.01 19.00
N GLN A 28 -1.87 -9.67 18.12
CA GLN A 28 -2.82 -10.62 17.54
C GLN A 28 -2.12 -11.74 16.78
N LYS A 29 -1.16 -11.38 15.92
CA LYS A 29 -0.37 -12.33 15.14
C LYS A 29 0.37 -13.32 16.02
N ARG A 30 0.92 -12.86 17.15
CA ARG A 30 1.56 -13.73 18.15
C ARG A 30 0.53 -14.61 18.88
N ALA A 31 -0.62 -14.05 19.26
CA ALA A 31 -1.68 -14.79 19.93
C ALA A 31 -2.27 -15.90 19.04
N SER A 32 -2.43 -15.65 17.73
CA SER A 32 -2.83 -16.67 16.75
C SER A 32 -1.77 -17.76 16.57
N ALA A 33 -0.48 -17.44 16.71
CA ALA A 33 0.60 -18.43 16.67
C ALA A 33 0.65 -19.31 17.93
N ASP A 34 0.18 -18.81 19.08
CA ASP A 34 0.10 -19.53 20.36
C ASP A 34 -1.20 -20.34 20.52
N GLY A 35 -1.95 -20.55 19.42
CA GLY A 35 -3.20 -21.31 19.43
C GLY A 35 -4.41 -20.54 19.97
N GLY A 36 -4.30 -19.24 20.20
CA GLY A 36 -5.44 -18.38 20.51
C GLY A 36 -6.39 -18.29 19.32
N SER A 37 -7.65 -18.73 19.50
CA SER A 37 -8.71 -18.54 18.52
C SER A 37 -9.17 -17.08 18.54
N HIS A 38 -8.46 -16.22 17.80
CA HIS A 38 -8.88 -14.84 17.54
C HIS A 38 -9.39 -14.74 16.11
N LEU A 39 -10.32 -13.81 15.88
CA LEU A 39 -10.73 -13.46 14.51
C LEU A 39 -9.53 -12.97 13.72
N ASP A 40 -9.50 -13.21 12.43
CA ASP A 40 -8.47 -12.63 11.57
C ASP A 40 -8.69 -11.12 11.42
N HIS A 41 -7.65 -10.44 10.96
CA HIS A 41 -7.64 -8.99 10.88
C HIS A 41 -8.63 -8.47 9.82
N ASP A 42 -8.69 -9.14 8.66
CA ASP A 42 -9.50 -8.70 7.53
C ASP A 42 -10.99 -8.80 7.87
N LEU A 43 -11.37 -9.84 8.62
CA LEU A 43 -12.72 -10.04 9.13
C LEU A 43 -13.11 -8.99 10.17
N LEU A 44 -12.19 -8.60 11.06
CA LEU A 44 -12.41 -7.49 12.01
C LEU A 44 -12.57 -6.15 11.30
N SER A 45 -11.75 -5.88 10.28
CA SER A 45 -11.89 -4.68 9.43
C SER A 45 -13.23 -4.66 8.70
N ALA A 46 -13.58 -5.73 7.99
CA ALA A 46 -14.84 -5.84 7.28
C ALA A 46 -16.06 -5.70 8.21
N PHE A 47 -15.96 -6.22 9.45
CA PHE A 47 -16.97 -6.05 10.47
C PHE A 47 -17.12 -4.59 10.93
N VAL A 48 -16.01 -3.90 11.23
CA VAL A 48 -16.01 -2.50 11.66
C VAL A 48 -16.54 -1.57 10.56
N GLU A 49 -16.16 -1.84 9.31
CA GLU A 49 -16.62 -1.08 8.14
C GLU A 49 -18.09 -1.35 7.77
N GLY A 50 -18.72 -2.37 8.37
CA GLY A 50 -20.10 -2.74 8.05
C GLY A 50 -20.26 -3.45 6.70
N ASN A 51 -19.19 -4.04 6.17
CA ASN A 51 -19.14 -4.70 4.85
C ASN A 51 -19.54 -6.19 4.91
N LEU A 52 -20.14 -6.63 6.01
CA LEU A 52 -20.58 -8.02 6.23
C LEU A 52 -22.09 -8.12 6.26
N SER A 53 -22.63 -9.22 5.74
CA SER A 53 -24.05 -9.55 5.89
C SER A 53 -24.38 -9.94 7.33
N GLU A 54 -25.65 -9.87 7.71
CA GLU A 54 -26.13 -10.28 9.04
C GLU A 54 -25.71 -11.71 9.41
N ARG A 55 -25.68 -12.62 8.42
CA ARG A 55 -25.26 -14.01 8.60
C ARG A 55 -23.77 -14.12 8.94
N GLU A 56 -22.93 -13.27 8.35
CA GLU A 56 -21.48 -13.21 8.60
C GLU A 56 -21.16 -12.49 9.91
N THR A 57 -21.97 -11.49 10.27
CA THR A 57 -21.83 -10.74 11.52
C THR A 57 -22.15 -11.57 12.76
N SER A 58 -23.16 -12.45 12.70
CA SER A 58 -23.59 -13.25 13.85
C SER A 58 -22.46 -14.00 14.59
N PRO A 59 -21.61 -14.81 13.93
CA PRO A 59 -20.50 -15.49 14.60
C PRO A 59 -19.43 -14.52 15.15
N ILE A 60 -19.22 -13.38 14.48
CA ILE A 60 -18.27 -12.35 14.93
C ILE A 60 -18.74 -11.71 16.22
N VAL A 61 -20.01 -11.30 16.29
CA VAL A 61 -20.60 -10.75 17.51
C VAL A 61 -20.52 -11.74 18.65
N SER A 62 -20.82 -13.03 18.40
CA SER A 62 -20.65 -14.09 19.40
C SER A 62 -19.22 -14.14 19.93
N HIS A 63 -18.21 -14.10 19.05
CA HIS A 63 -16.82 -14.10 19.46
C HIS A 63 -16.45 -12.84 20.27
N LEU A 64 -16.93 -11.66 19.86
CA LEU A 64 -16.64 -10.39 20.54
C LEU A 64 -17.28 -10.32 21.94
N VAL A 65 -18.37 -11.04 22.20
CA VAL A 65 -18.94 -11.14 23.57
C VAL A 65 -17.97 -11.85 24.52
N ASP A 66 -17.23 -12.85 24.03
CA ASP A 66 -16.36 -13.67 24.86
C ASP A 66 -14.88 -13.26 24.80
N CYS A 67 -14.48 -12.49 23.78
CA CYS A 67 -13.07 -12.16 23.52
C CYS A 67 -12.79 -10.66 23.72
N SER A 68 -12.23 -10.31 24.89
CA SER A 68 -11.81 -8.94 25.21
C SER A 68 -10.75 -8.39 24.27
N PHE A 69 -9.86 -9.26 23.77
CA PHE A 69 -8.82 -8.89 22.82
C PHE A 69 -9.41 -8.39 21.50
N CYS A 70 -10.26 -9.17 20.86
CA CYS A 70 -10.88 -8.78 19.59
C CYS A 70 -11.77 -7.53 19.76
N ARG A 71 -12.45 -7.36 20.90
CA ARG A 71 -13.14 -6.10 21.22
C ARG A 71 -12.20 -4.89 21.26
N HIS A 72 -11.02 -5.05 21.87
CA HIS A 72 -10.04 -3.98 21.95
C HIS A 72 -9.53 -3.60 20.55
N VAL A 73 -9.21 -4.59 19.71
CA VAL A 73 -8.78 -4.35 18.33
C VAL A 73 -9.86 -3.63 17.51
N SER A 74 -11.13 -4.08 17.59
CA SER A 74 -12.25 -3.37 16.93
C SER A 74 -12.38 -1.92 17.39
N ALA A 75 -12.17 -1.64 18.68
CA ALA A 75 -12.23 -0.27 19.20
C ALA A 75 -11.08 0.61 18.68
N GLU A 76 -9.86 0.07 18.52
CA GLU A 76 -8.76 0.82 17.91
C GLU A 76 -9.01 1.10 16.42
N LEU A 77 -9.56 0.13 15.68
CA LEU A 77 -9.96 0.31 14.28
C LEU A 77 -10.99 1.43 14.12
N ILE A 78 -12.04 1.45 14.96
CA ILE A 78 -13.06 2.51 14.94
C ILE A 78 -12.46 3.88 15.24
N ARG A 79 -11.53 3.99 16.20
CA ARG A 79 -10.88 5.27 16.52
C ARG A 79 -9.98 5.76 15.39
N LEU A 80 -9.30 4.83 14.70
CA LEU A 80 -8.48 5.16 13.54
C LEU A 80 -9.35 5.66 12.39
N ASP A 81 -10.45 4.95 12.10
CA ASP A 81 -11.43 5.35 11.08
C ASP A 81 -12.02 6.74 11.36
N ALA A 82 -12.45 6.99 12.60
CA ALA A 82 -12.97 8.29 13.02
C ALA A 82 -11.93 9.42 12.84
N ALA A 83 -10.66 9.17 13.17
CA ALA A 83 -9.60 10.16 13.00
C ALA A 83 -9.32 10.48 11.53
N PHE A 84 -9.54 9.53 10.61
CA PHE A 84 -9.48 9.80 9.17
C PHE A 84 -10.72 10.53 8.64
N ALA A 85 -11.91 10.23 9.17
CA ALA A 85 -13.15 10.89 8.77
C ALA A 85 -13.19 12.38 9.15
N GLU A 86 -12.53 12.77 10.25
CA GLU A 86 -12.36 14.18 10.65
C GLU A 86 -11.41 14.96 9.73
N ASN A 87 -10.61 14.25 8.92
CA ASN A 87 -9.82 14.85 7.87
C ASN A 87 -10.65 14.91 6.57
N GLU A 88 -11.16 16.09 6.22
CA GLU A 88 -11.49 16.41 4.84
C GLU A 88 -10.19 16.41 4.03
N PHE A 89 -9.76 15.22 3.56
CA PHE A 89 -8.77 15.16 2.51
C PHE A 89 -9.41 15.82 1.30
N ALA A 90 -8.97 17.05 0.99
CA ALA A 90 -9.24 17.65 -0.30
C ALA A 90 -8.74 16.65 -1.35
N VAL A 91 -9.66 15.91 -1.97
CA VAL A 91 -9.32 15.06 -3.12
C VAL A 91 -8.62 16.00 -4.08
N PRO A 92 -7.32 15.82 -4.36
CA PRO A 92 -6.65 16.70 -5.29
C PRO A 92 -7.43 16.57 -6.60
N HIS A 93 -8.07 17.66 -7.02
CA HIS A 93 -8.61 17.77 -8.35
C HIS A 93 -7.42 17.62 -9.29
N THR A 94 -7.16 16.39 -9.74
CA THR A 94 -6.25 16.13 -10.84
C THR A 94 -6.87 16.85 -12.03
N SER A 95 -6.32 18.00 -12.39
CA SER A 95 -6.64 18.66 -13.65
C SER A 95 -6.55 17.61 -14.75
N ASN A 96 -7.62 17.50 -15.54
CA ASN A 96 -7.91 16.42 -16.49
C ASN A 96 -6.98 16.39 -17.73
N GLU A 97 -5.75 16.86 -17.60
CA GLU A 97 -4.75 16.75 -18.66
C GLU A 97 -3.82 15.59 -18.32
N PRO A 98 -3.65 14.60 -19.21
CA PRO A 98 -2.64 13.58 -19.00
C PRO A 98 -1.27 14.27 -19.10
N ALA A 99 -0.65 14.55 -17.95
CA ALA A 99 0.79 14.80 -17.89
C ALA A 99 1.44 13.63 -18.63
N ARG A 100 2.20 13.93 -19.68
CA ARG A 100 2.78 12.88 -20.52
C ARG A 100 3.54 11.94 -19.60
N ILE A 101 3.52 10.64 -19.86
CA ILE A 101 4.22 9.64 -19.05
C ILE A 101 5.69 10.06 -18.83
N SER A 102 6.29 10.73 -19.82
CA SER A 102 7.60 11.36 -19.73
C SER A 102 7.74 12.38 -18.61
N GLU A 103 6.76 13.26 -18.37
CA GLU A 103 6.81 14.29 -17.32
C GLU A 103 6.67 13.69 -15.93
N VAL A 104 5.80 12.69 -15.77
CA VAL A 104 5.64 11.96 -14.49
C VAL A 104 6.92 11.21 -14.15
N LEU A 105 7.49 10.50 -15.12
CA LEU A 105 8.74 9.77 -14.94
C LEU A 105 9.91 10.72 -14.70
N SER A 106 10.03 11.82 -15.45
CA SER A 106 11.06 12.84 -15.22
C SER A 106 10.96 13.47 -13.84
N GLY A 107 9.76 13.72 -13.33
CA GLY A 107 9.53 14.20 -11.96
C GLY A 107 9.96 13.18 -10.91
N LEU A 108 9.65 11.89 -11.12
CA LEU A 108 10.08 10.80 -10.24
C LEU A 108 11.59 10.62 -10.26
N PHE A 109 12.21 10.61 -11.44
CA PHE A 109 13.66 10.48 -11.61
C PHE A 109 14.40 11.66 -10.98
N SER A 110 13.90 12.89 -11.15
CA SER A 110 14.48 14.07 -10.51
C SER A 110 14.39 14.01 -8.98
N LYS A 111 13.34 13.38 -8.44
CA LYS A 111 13.15 13.25 -6.98
C LYS A 111 14.01 12.14 -6.37
N ILE A 112 14.24 11.05 -7.10
CA ILE A 112 15.05 9.91 -6.63
C ILE A 112 16.55 10.18 -6.83
N PHE A 113 16.94 10.73 -7.97
CA PHE A 113 18.34 10.89 -8.36
C PHE A 113 18.87 12.33 -8.19
N GLY A 114 18.00 13.29 -7.85
CA GLY A 114 18.34 14.72 -7.83
C GLY A 114 18.59 15.28 -9.23
N THR A 115 18.77 16.59 -9.35
CA THR A 115 19.06 17.25 -10.64
C THR A 115 20.54 17.15 -11.04
N SER A 116 21.27 16.13 -10.56
CA SER A 116 22.67 15.98 -10.88
C SER A 116 22.84 15.31 -12.24
N ASP A 117 23.69 15.90 -13.07
CA ASP A 117 24.21 15.44 -14.37
C ASP A 117 25.03 14.14 -14.24
N GLY A 118 24.42 13.12 -13.64
CA GLY A 118 25.01 11.81 -13.39
C GLY A 118 24.40 10.81 -14.36
N ALA A 119 25.09 10.59 -15.48
CA ALA A 119 24.71 9.62 -16.50
C ALA A 119 24.44 8.24 -15.88
N VAL A 120 23.20 7.76 -16.01
CA VAL A 120 22.82 6.38 -15.71
C VAL A 120 23.27 5.53 -16.90
N PHE A 121 24.39 4.83 -16.74
CA PHE A 121 24.86 3.88 -17.75
C PHE A 121 23.96 2.65 -17.73
N ALA A 122 23.00 2.60 -18.65
CA ALA A 122 22.30 1.38 -18.97
C ALA A 122 23.28 0.43 -19.67
N HIS A 123 23.64 -0.66 -19.01
CA HIS A 123 24.42 -1.72 -19.63
C HIS A 123 23.47 -2.50 -20.53
N GLN A 124 23.45 -2.17 -21.83
CA GLN A 124 22.84 -3.02 -22.83
C GLN A 124 23.71 -4.27 -22.92
N VAL A 125 23.16 -5.41 -22.53
CA VAL A 125 23.72 -6.71 -22.88
C VAL A 125 23.11 -7.00 -24.24
N ASP A 126 23.92 -6.94 -25.29
CA ASP A 126 23.47 -7.33 -26.61
C ASP A 126 23.19 -8.83 -26.57
N ASP A 127 21.91 -9.20 -26.48
CA ASP A 127 21.47 -10.53 -26.86
C ASP A 127 21.73 -10.64 -28.36
N GLU A 128 22.72 -11.47 -28.71
CA GLU A 128 22.99 -11.92 -30.08
C GLU A 128 21.70 -12.53 -30.63
N ASN A 129 20.90 -11.74 -31.35
CA ASN A 129 19.76 -12.26 -32.09
C ASN A 129 20.20 -12.57 -33.52
N ASP A 130 20.12 -13.86 -33.81
CA ASP A 130 19.96 -14.43 -35.13
C ASP A 130 18.95 -13.65 -36.00
N GLU A 131 19.06 -13.91 -37.31
CA GLU A 131 18.10 -13.63 -38.39
C GLU A 131 18.33 -12.33 -39.19
N GLN A 132 19.08 -12.48 -40.30
CA GLN A 132 18.85 -11.71 -41.53
C GLN A 132 18.11 -12.60 -42.54
N GLU A 133 16.89 -12.21 -42.89
CA GLU A 133 16.07 -12.79 -43.95
C GLU A 133 16.38 -12.17 -45.35
N GLU A 134 16.56 -13.07 -46.33
CA GLU A 134 16.00 -13.07 -47.72
C GLU A 134 16.47 -12.01 -48.77
N PRO A 135 16.28 -12.18 -50.11
CA PRO A 135 15.77 -13.34 -50.91
C PRO A 135 16.54 -13.71 -52.23
N ALA A 136 16.23 -14.92 -52.75
CA ALA A 136 15.99 -15.41 -54.13
C ALA A 136 16.99 -15.36 -55.34
N GLU A 137 17.05 -16.53 -56.03
CA GLU A 137 17.42 -16.90 -57.44
C GLU A 137 18.91 -16.80 -57.86
N GLU A 138 19.54 -17.67 -58.68
CA GLU A 138 19.13 -18.68 -59.67
C GLU A 138 20.38 -19.56 -60.05
N ASP A 139 20.14 -20.83 -60.44
CA ASP A 139 20.92 -21.79 -61.25
C ASP A 139 22.46 -21.67 -61.49
N LYS A 140 23.18 -22.78 -61.28
CA LYS A 140 23.82 -23.56 -62.37
C LYS A 140 24.44 -24.90 -61.96
N GLU A 141 24.13 -25.90 -62.79
CA GLU A 141 24.66 -27.26 -62.89
C GLU A 141 26.17 -27.31 -63.16
N GLU A 142 26.89 -28.24 -62.51
CA GLU A 142 27.69 -29.36 -63.06
C GLU A 142 28.66 -29.95 -62.02
#